data_AF-A0A7G8G7M4-F1
#
_entry.id   AF-A0A7G8G7M4-F1
#
_cell.length_a   1.000
_cell.length_b   1.000
_cell.length_c   1.000
_cell.angle_alpha   90.00
_cell.angle_beta   90.00
_cell.angle_gamma   90.00
#
_symmetry.space_group_name_H-M   'P 1'
#
loop_
_entity.id
_entity.type
_entity.pdbx_description
1 polymer ?
#
loop_
_entity_poly.entity_id
_entity_poly.type
_entity_poly.pdbx_seq_one_letter_code
_entity_poly.pdbx_strand_id
1 'polypeptide(L)' 'MHKAVGLTSLFRGVSKSDPSKICAIQQAPVGVAQKIFDDNKEMIRGSGHIIESTVISAYAEE' A
#
# COMPACT_ATOMS: atom_id res chain seq x y z
N MET A 1 -4.98 -10.86 6.96
CA MET A 1 -5.13 -10.36 5.58
C MET A 1 -3.78 -10.29 4.85
N HIS A 2 -2.83 -9.41 5.22
CA HIS A 2 -1.58 -9.21 4.46
C HIS A 2 -0.63 -10.43 4.37
N LYS A 3 -0.38 -11.14 5.48
CA LYS A 3 0.51 -12.33 5.47
C LYS A 3 0.03 -13.44 4.52
N ALA A 4 -1.29 -13.61 4.39
CA ALA A 4 -1.89 -14.64 3.55
C ALA A 4 -1.72 -14.37 2.04
N VAL A 5 -1.37 -13.13 1.67
CA VAL A 5 -1.16 -12.68 0.29
C VAL A 5 0.28 -12.26 0.04
N GLY A 6 1.22 -12.66 0.90
CA GLY A 6 2.64 -12.37 0.73
C GLY A 6 3.07 -10.93 1.03
N LEU A 7 2.22 -10.12 1.69
CA LEU A 7 2.55 -8.78 2.16
C LEU A 7 2.99 -8.81 3.63
N THR A 8 4.16 -8.26 3.90
CA THR A 8 4.66 -7.97 5.25
C THR A 8 4.59 -6.47 5.48
N SER A 9 3.86 -6.04 6.52
CA SER A 9 3.81 -4.62 6.90
C SER A 9 5.07 -4.27 7.70
N LEU A 10 5.88 -3.35 7.19
CA LEU A 10 7.07 -2.84 7.89
C LEU A 10 6.74 -1.61 8.72
N PHE A 11 5.85 -0.74 8.21
CA PHE A 11 5.41 0.46 8.89
C PHE A 11 3.98 0.84 8.50
N ARG A 12 3.24 1.43 9.44
CA ARG A 12 1.99 2.13 9.19
C ARG A 12 1.85 3.26 10.19
N GLY A 13 1.58 4.47 9.70
CA GLY A 13 1.38 5.63 10.56
C GLY A 13 1.14 6.91 9.77
N VAL A 14 1.04 8.03 10.47
CA VAL A 14 0.92 9.35 9.83
C VAL A 14 2.22 9.69 9.09
N SER A 15 2.10 10.27 7.90
CA SER A 15 3.26 10.73 7.13
C SER A 15 3.97 11.85 7.87
N LYS A 16 5.30 11.75 7.96
CA LYS A 16 6.14 12.78 8.61
C LYS A 16 6.16 14.10 7.83
N SER A 17 5.93 14.05 6.52
CA SER A 17 5.96 15.23 5.64
C SER A 17 4.58 15.87 5.46
N ASP A 18 3.50 15.14 5.77
CA ASP A 18 2.13 15.59 5.58
C ASP A 18 1.19 14.88 6.57
N PRO A 19 0.84 15.54 7.70
CA PRO A 19 -0.01 14.93 8.73
C PRO A 19 -1.42 14.56 8.26
N SER A 20 -1.88 15.05 7.11
CA SER A 20 -3.17 14.67 6.53
C SER A 20 -3.13 13.30 5.83
N LYS A 21 -1.94 12.72 5.66
CA LYS A 21 -1.72 11.46 4.94
C LYS A 21 -1.27 10.35 5.86
N ILE A 22 -1.65 9.14 5.49
CA ILE A 22 -1.11 7.90 6.07
C ILE A 22 -0.01 7.37 5.16
N CYS A 23 1.11 6.98 5.76
CA CYS A 23 2.18 6.25 5.11
C CYS A 23 2.13 4.78 5.55
N ALA A 24 2.09 3.87 4.57
CA ALA A 24 2.22 2.45 4.78
C ALA A 24 3.42 1.95 3.98
N ILE A 25 4.38 1.31 4.67
CA ILE A 25 5.53 0.66 4.04
C ILE A 25 5.32 -0.83 4.17
N GLN A 26 5.29 -1.51 3.04
CA GLN A 26 5.06 -2.94 2.98
C GLN A 26 6.12 -3.59 2.09
N GLN A 27 6.52 -4.80 2.47
CA GLN A 27 7.43 -5.64 1.70
C GLN A 27 6.62 -6.78 1.08
N ALA A 28 6.81 -7.02 -0.21
CA ALA A 28 6.23 -8.12 -0.94
C ALA A 28 7.09 -8.45 -2.18
N PRO A 29 6.94 -9.64 -2.77
CA PRO A 29 7.50 -9.93 -4.08
C PRO A 29 7.01 -8.93 -5.14
N VAL A 30 7.83 -8.71 -6.17
CA VAL A 30 7.51 -7.80 -7.28
C VAL A 30 6.14 -8.16 -7.88
N GLY A 31 5.30 -7.15 -8.08
CA GLY A 31 3.96 -7.31 -8.67
C GLY A 31 2.84 -7.74 -7.69
N VAL A 32 3.16 -8.30 -6.52
CA VAL A 32 2.15 -8.76 -5.55
C VAL A 32 1.38 -7.61 -4.94
N ALA A 33 2.07 -6.55 -4.50
CA ALA A 33 1.42 -5.37 -3.94
C ALA A 33 0.47 -4.73 -4.96
N GLN A 34 0.94 -4.53 -6.19
CA GLN A 34 0.15 -3.96 -7.28
C GLN A 34 -1.13 -4.78 -7.56
N LYS A 35 -0.98 -6.11 -7.69
CA LYS A 35 -2.11 -7.01 -7.91
C LYS A 35 -3.15 -6.92 -6.80
N ILE A 36 -2.73 -6.86 -5.55
CA ILE A 36 -3.64 -6.74 -4.41
C ILE A 36 -4.39 -5.42 -4.45
N PHE A 37 -3.72 -4.31 -4.77
CA PHE A 37 -4.39 -3.03 -4.94
C PHE A 37 -5.41 -3.08 -6.07
N ASP A 38 -5.04 -3.64 -7.23
CA ASP A 38 -5.89 -3.77 -8.39
C ASP A 38 -7.13 -4.63 -8.13
N ASP A 39 -6.95 -5.80 -7.53
CA ASP A 39 -8.03 -6.75 -7.20
C ASP A 39 -9.01 -6.19 -6.17
N ASN A 40 -8.58 -5.22 -5.34
CA ASN A 40 -9.36 -4.70 -4.21
C ASN A 40 -9.74 -3.22 -4.35
N LYS A 41 -9.65 -2.65 -5.56
CA LYS A 41 -9.87 -1.21 -5.83
C LYS A 41 -11.16 -0.66 -5.23
N GLU A 42 -12.27 -1.37 -5.41
CA GLU A 42 -13.59 -0.92 -4.95
C GLU A 42 -13.69 -0.92 -3.42
N MET A 43 -13.18 -1.97 -2.77
CA MET A 43 -13.13 -2.06 -1.31
C MET A 43 -12.25 -0.95 -0.71
N ILE A 44 -11.07 -0.71 -1.31
CA ILE A 44 -10.13 0.33 -0.87
C ILE A 44 -10.74 1.73 -1.01
N ARG A 45 -11.42 2.01 -2.13
CA ARG A 45 -12.18 3.26 -2.30
C ARG A 45 -13.27 3.41 -1.25
N GLY A 46 -14.02 2.33 -0.97
CA GLY A 46 -15.07 2.30 0.04
C GLY A 46 -14.58 2.57 1.47
N SER A 47 -13.32 2.29 1.78
CA SER A 47 -12.71 2.60 3.09
C SER A 47 -12.15 4.02 3.19
N GLY A 48 -12.43 4.88 2.21
CA GLY A 48 -11.99 6.28 2.19
C GLY A 48 -10.58 6.50 1.63
N HIS A 49 -9.93 5.47 1.08
CA HIS A 49 -8.65 5.64 0.38
C HIS A 49 -8.91 6.15 -1.04
N ILE A 50 -8.40 7.34 -1.36
CA ILE A 50 -8.45 7.89 -2.71
C ILE A 50 -7.22 7.36 -3.48
N ILE A 51 -7.44 6.30 -4.27
CA ILE A 51 -6.39 5.64 -5.06
C ILE A 51 -5.69 6.61 -6.01
N GLU A 52 -6.42 7.58 -6.58
CA GLU A 52 -5.88 8.60 -7.49
C GLU A 52 -4.84 9.53 -6.81
N SER A 53 -4.88 9.65 -5.49
CA SER A 53 -3.92 10.46 -4.70
C SER A 53 -2.84 9.61 -4.03
N THR A 54 -2.92 8.29 -4.17
CA THR A 54 -1.99 7.34 -3.54
C THR A 54 -0.79 7.13 -4.46
N VAL A 55 0.40 7.50 -3.99
CA VAL A 55 1.65 7.26 -4.70
C VAL A 55 2.21 5.90 -4.27
N ILE A 56 2.37 4.98 -5.23
CA ILE A 56 2.98 3.66 -5.00
C ILE A 56 4.38 3.70 -5.58
N SER A 57 5.38 3.50 -4.72
CA SER A 57 6.78 3.35 -5.12
C SER A 57 7.21 1.91 -4.88
N ALA A 58 7.79 1.28 -5.89
CA ALA A 58 8.42 -0.05 -5.78
C ALA A 58 9.94 0.11 -5.78
N TYR A 59 10.60 -0.59 -4.86
CA TYR A 59 12.06 -0.61 -4.76
C TYR A 59 12.51 -2.07 -4.82
N ALA A 60 13.42 -2.39 -5.75
CA ALA A 60 14.08 -3.68 -5.86
C ALA A 60 15.58 -3.48 -5.59
N GLU A 61 16.25 -4.49 -5.03
CA GLU A 61 17.71 -4.55 -5.10
C GLU A 61 18.11 -4.74 -6.59
N GLU A 62 19.13 -3.99 -7.05
CA GLU A 62 19.68 -4.11 -8.40
C GLU A 62 20.32 -5.48 -8.67
#